data_AF-A0A1J3EAN7-F1
#
_entry.id   AF-A0A1J3EAN7-F1
#
_cell.length_a   1.000
_cell.length_b   1.000
_cell.length_c   1.000
_cell.angle_alpha   90.00
_cell.angle_beta   90.00
_cell.angle_gamma   90.00
#
_symmetry.space_group_name_H-M   'P 1'
#
loop_
_entity.id
_entity.type
_entity.pdbx_description
1 polymer ?
#
loop_
_entity_poly.entity_id
_entity_poly.type
_entity_poly.pdbx_seq_one_letter_code
_entity_poly.pdbx_strand_id
1 'polypeptide(L)'
;IKHYVPDFKRAIDHFCIHPGGRALIDELEKMLGLSPKDMEPSRSTLHRFGNTSSSTIWYELAYTEAKGRMKKGNKAWQIALGSGFKCNSAVWLALRNVEPSVNSPWEHCI
;
A
#
# COMPACT_ATOMS: atom_id res chain seq x y z
N ILE A 1 11.69 -17.64 21.67
CA ILE A 1 11.61 -16.18 21.86
C ILE A 1 10.48 -15.68 20.98
N LYS A 2 9.47 -14.98 21.51
CA LYS A 2 8.36 -14.46 20.71
C LYS A 2 8.84 -13.16 20.05
N HIS A 3 8.89 -13.10 18.72
CA HIS A 3 9.29 -11.90 18.01
C HIS A 3 8.28 -10.77 18.27
N TYR A 4 8.78 -9.62 18.72
CA TYR A 4 7.97 -8.42 18.88
C TYR A 4 7.71 -7.78 17.51
N VAL A 5 6.45 -7.50 17.23
CA VAL A 5 6.02 -6.78 16.03
C VAL A 5 5.47 -5.42 16.48
N PRO A 6 6.08 -4.29 16.07
CA PRO A 6 5.54 -2.96 16.35
C PRO A 6 4.16 -2.78 15.72
N ASP A 7 3.30 -1.99 16.36
CA ASP A 7 2.05 -1.53 15.74
C ASP A 7 2.33 -0.36 14.80
N PHE A 8 2.63 -0.67 13.54
CA PHE A 8 2.99 0.32 12.51
C PHE A 8 1.87 1.33 12.22
N LYS A 9 0.61 0.97 12.48
CA LYS A 9 -0.56 1.84 12.27
C LYS A 9 -0.57 3.06 13.19
N ARG A 10 0.25 3.06 14.25
CA ARG A 10 0.46 4.23 15.11
C ARG A 10 1.28 5.33 14.44
N ALA A 11 2.03 5.00 13.40
CA ALA A 11 2.97 5.91 12.74
C ALA A 11 2.70 6.10 11.25
N ILE A 12 1.98 5.17 10.61
CA ILE A 12 1.69 5.14 9.17
C ILE A 12 0.18 5.15 8.97
N ASP A 13 -0.29 6.03 8.10
CA ASP A 13 -1.71 6.16 7.75
C ASP A 13 -2.10 5.29 6.56
N HIS A 14 -1.19 5.13 5.59
CA HIS A 14 -1.45 4.41 4.33
C HIS A 14 -0.32 3.44 4.00
N PHE A 15 -0.67 2.22 3.57
CA PHE A 15 0.29 1.17 3.23
C PHE A 15 0.21 0.87 1.73
N CYS A 16 1.36 0.89 1.07
CA CYS A 16 1.52 0.51 -0.33
C CYS A 16 2.56 -0.61 -0.38
N ILE A 17 2.08 -1.85 -0.39
CA ILE A 17 2.91 -3.04 -0.25
C ILE A 17 2.88 -3.85 -1.54
N HIS A 18 3.99 -3.81 -2.29
CA HIS A 18 4.16 -4.60 -3.50
C HIS A 18 5.20 -5.72 -3.30
N PRO A 19 4.76 -6.95 -3.01
CA PRO A 19 5.67 -8.08 -2.89
C PRO A 19 5.69 -8.98 -4.13
N GLY A 20 5.05 -8.57 -5.22
CA GLY A 20 5.05 -9.30 -6.50
C GLY A 20 3.93 -10.33 -6.71
N GLY A 21 3.18 -10.73 -5.67
CA GLY A 21 2.06 -11.66 -5.84
C GLY A 21 1.21 -11.88 -4.57
N ARG A 22 0.03 -12.50 -4.74
CA ARG A 22 -1.00 -12.67 -3.70
C ARG A 22 -0.49 -13.36 -2.43
N ALA A 23 0.23 -14.46 -2.57
CA ALA A 23 0.72 -15.22 -1.41
C ALA A 23 1.62 -14.37 -0.49
N LEU A 24 2.46 -13.51 -1.08
CA LEU A 24 3.32 -12.62 -0.29
C LEU A 24 2.57 -11.42 0.29
N ILE A 25 1.50 -10.94 -0.35
CA ILE A 25 0.59 -9.94 0.23
C ILE A 25 -0.05 -10.52 1.50
N ASP A 26 -0.57 -11.76 1.43
CA ASP A 26 -1.20 -12.44 2.56
C ASP A 26 -0.21 -12.67 3.72
N GLU A 27 1.05 -12.96 3.41
CA GLU A 27 2.09 -13.16 4.42
C GLU A 27 2.51 -11.85 5.09
N LEU A 28 2.73 -10.78 4.31
CA LEU A 28 3.09 -9.46 4.86
C LEU A 28 1.97 -8.86 5.71
N GLU A 29 0.71 -9.07 5.34
CA GLU A 29 -0.45 -8.67 6.18
C GLU A 29 -0.34 -9.26 7.59
N LYS A 30 -0.06 -10.57 7.69
CA LYS A 30 0.09 -11.27 8.97
C LYS A 30 1.34 -10.83 9.72
N MET A 31 2.48 -10.75 9.02
CA MET A 31 3.77 -10.40 9.63
C MET A 31 3.77 -8.98 10.21
N LEU A 32 3.07 -8.04 9.58
CA LEU A 32 3.00 -6.63 9.99
C LEU A 32 1.76 -6.30 10.83
N GLY A 33 0.84 -7.25 11.04
CA GLY A 33 -0.39 -7.04 11.83
C GLY A 33 -1.34 -6.03 11.20
N LEU A 34 -1.40 -6.00 9.87
CA LEU A 34 -2.21 -5.07 9.08
C LEU A 34 -3.64 -5.58 8.93
N SER A 35 -4.58 -4.65 8.81
CA SER A 35 -5.98 -4.97 8.57
C SER A 35 -6.27 -5.16 7.08
N PRO A 36 -7.40 -5.80 6.71
CA PRO A 36 -7.82 -5.91 5.31
C PRO A 36 -7.93 -4.55 4.60
N LYS A 37 -8.32 -3.49 5.33
CA LYS A 37 -8.41 -2.13 4.81
C LYS A 37 -7.04 -1.53 4.49
N ASP A 38 -6.03 -1.85 5.29
CA ASP A 38 -4.65 -1.40 5.06
C ASP A 38 -4.06 -2.08 3.81
N MET A 39 -4.45 -3.32 3.55
CA MET A 39 -3.98 -4.12 2.39
C MET A 39 -4.82 -3.94 1.13
N GLU A 40 -5.95 -3.24 1.24
CA GLU A 40 -6.88 -3.00 0.14
C GLU A 40 -6.24 -2.35 -1.09
N PRO A 41 -5.32 -1.36 -0.97
CA PRO A 41 -4.64 -0.80 -2.14
C PRO A 41 -3.82 -1.84 -2.92
N SER A 42 -3.04 -2.66 -2.20
CA SER A 42 -2.22 -3.72 -2.79
C SER A 42 -3.06 -4.81 -3.46
N ARG A 43 -4.14 -5.24 -2.79
CA ARG A 43 -5.06 -6.25 -3.33
C ARG A 43 -5.83 -5.74 -4.55
N SER A 44 -6.36 -4.52 -4.48
CA SER A 44 -7.08 -3.87 -5.58
C SER A 44 -6.20 -3.66 -6.79
N THR A 45 -4.96 -3.19 -6.57
CA THR A 45 -3.98 -3.01 -7.63
C THR A 45 -3.63 -4.33 -8.31
N LEU A 46 -3.28 -5.35 -7.53
CA LEU A 46 -2.96 -6.67 -8.07
C LEU A 46 -4.14 -7.29 -8.82
N HIS A 47 -5.36 -7.17 -8.28
CA HIS A 47 -6.56 -7.70 -8.91
C HIS A 47 -6.84 -7.04 -10.27
N ARG A 48 -6.74 -5.71 -10.34
CA ARG A 48 -7.11 -4.95 -11.54
C ARG A 48 -6.02 -4.93 -12.60
N PHE A 49 -4.77 -4.76 -12.20
CA PHE A 49 -3.66 -4.49 -13.11
C PHE A 49 -2.59 -5.59 -13.12
N GLY A 50 -2.70 -6.57 -12.23
CA GLY A 50 -1.65 -7.56 -12.05
C GLY A 50 -0.40 -6.95 -11.42
N ASN A 51 0.72 -7.66 -11.56
CA ASN A 51 2.02 -7.19 -11.16
C ASN A 51 2.63 -6.34 -12.30
N THR A 52 2.61 -5.02 -12.16
CA THR A 52 3.21 -4.07 -13.11
C THR A 52 4.66 -3.72 -12.75
N SER A 53 5.36 -4.68 -12.12
CA SER A 53 6.73 -4.56 -11.63
C SER A 53 6.89 -3.36 -10.68
N SER A 54 8.00 -2.64 -10.79
CA SER A 54 8.34 -1.49 -9.93
C SER A 54 7.28 -0.39 -9.89
N SER A 55 6.41 -0.29 -10.91
CA SER A 55 5.36 0.71 -10.94
C SER A 55 4.18 0.41 -10.01
N THR A 56 4.02 -0.85 -9.56
CA THR A 56 2.86 -1.29 -8.76
C THR A 56 2.65 -0.43 -7.49
N ILE A 57 3.72 -0.05 -6.79
CA ILE A 57 3.63 0.79 -5.58
C ILE A 57 3.00 2.17 -5.82
N TRP A 58 3.12 2.70 -7.04
CA TRP A 58 2.52 3.98 -7.41
C TRP A 58 1.04 3.83 -7.75
N TYR A 59 0.64 2.67 -8.26
CA TYR A 59 -0.76 2.35 -8.50
C TYR A 59 -1.50 2.18 -7.16
N GLU A 60 -0.85 1.58 -6.15
CA GLU A 60 -1.38 1.47 -4.79
C GLU A 60 -1.57 2.85 -4.13
N LEU A 61 -0.61 3.76 -4.34
CA LEU A 61 -0.73 5.15 -3.90
C LEU A 61 -1.89 5.86 -4.63
N ALA A 62 -1.96 5.71 -5.95
CA ALA A 62 -3.03 6.30 -6.76
C ALA A 62 -4.42 5.75 -6.38
N TYR A 63 -4.52 4.48 -5.99
CA TYR A 63 -5.74 3.89 -5.42
C TYR A 63 -6.12 4.63 -4.14
N THR A 64 -5.17 4.82 -3.23
CA THR A 64 -5.38 5.50 -1.95
C THR A 64 -5.86 6.94 -2.14
N GLU A 65 -5.26 7.67 -3.09
CA GLU A 65 -5.68 9.01 -3.49
C GLU A 65 -7.09 9.02 -4.11
N ALA A 66 -7.38 8.08 -5.03
CA ALA A 66 -8.69 7.97 -5.66
C ALA A 66 -9.82 7.61 -4.69
N LYS A 67 -9.51 6.91 -3.60
CA LYS A 67 -10.48 6.67 -2.51
C LYS A 67 -10.65 7.86 -1.57
N GLY A 68 -10.02 9.00 -1.84
CA GLY A 68 -10.12 10.21 -1.03
C GLY A 68 -9.55 10.07 0.36
N ARG A 69 -8.60 9.14 0.55
CA ARG A 69 -8.06 8.81 1.87
C ARG A 69 -6.85 9.67 2.23
N MET A 70 -6.17 10.24 1.23
CA MET A 70 -4.93 10.98 1.42
C MET A 70 -5.16 12.43 1.84
N LYS A 71 -4.75 12.79 3.07
CA LYS A 71 -4.84 14.14 3.62
C LYS A 71 -3.47 14.71 3.96
N LYS A 72 -3.37 16.04 4.00
CA LYS A 72 -2.16 16.73 4.47
C LYS A 72 -1.75 16.21 5.85
N GLY A 73 -0.47 15.88 5.99
CA GLY A 73 0.12 15.31 7.20
C GLY A 73 0.08 13.79 7.28
N ASN A 74 -0.67 13.10 6.42
CA ASN A 74 -0.65 11.65 6.38
C ASN A 74 0.70 11.12 5.93
N LYS A 75 1.08 9.96 6.47
CA LYS A 75 2.27 9.21 6.10
C LYS A 75 1.90 7.97 5.30
N ALA A 76 2.50 7.84 4.12
CA ALA A 76 2.35 6.66 3.27
C ALA A 76 3.65 5.86 3.30
N TRP A 77 3.56 4.57 3.62
CA TRP A 77 4.70 3.68 3.61
C TRP A 77 4.67 2.81 2.36
N GLN A 78 5.69 2.97 1.51
CA GLN A 78 5.95 2.10 0.38
C GLN A 78 6.93 1.01 0.79
N ILE A 79 6.53 -0.24 0.56
CA ILE A 79 7.35 -1.43 0.73
C ILE A 79 7.33 -2.20 -0.58
N ALA A 80 8.48 -2.37 -1.22
CA ALA A 80 8.61 -3.14 -2.45
C ALA A 80 9.63 -4.26 -2.29
N LEU A 81 9.26 -5.48 -2.71
CA LEU A 81 10.17 -6.62 -2.78
C LEU A 81 10.57 -6.88 -4.25
N GLY A 82 11.87 -6.98 -4.50
CA GLY A 82 12.44 -7.18 -5.84
C GLY A 82 13.29 -8.46 -5.96
N SER A 83 14.06 -8.56 -7.04
CA SER A 83 14.88 -9.76 -7.33
C SER A 83 15.81 -10.15 -6.17
N GLY A 84 15.73 -11.43 -5.78
CA GLY A 84 16.43 -11.99 -4.62
C GLY A 84 15.64 -11.77 -3.32
N PHE A 85 16.24 -11.00 -2.41
CA PHE A 85 15.67 -10.63 -1.09
C PHE A 85 15.74 -9.11 -0.83
N LYS A 86 15.74 -8.31 -1.91
CA LYS A 86 15.86 -6.86 -1.78
C LYS A 86 14.51 -6.29 -1.36
N CYS A 87 14.53 -5.54 -0.26
CA CYS A 87 13.40 -4.76 0.21
C CYS A 87 13.74 -3.28 0.07
N ASN A 88 12.89 -2.53 -0.65
CA ASN A 88 12.89 -1.08 -0.61
C ASN A 88 11.80 -0.63 0.36
N SER A 89 12.14 0.31 1.24
CA SER A 89 11.26 0.87 2.24
C SER A 89 11.40 2.40 2.25
N ALA A 90 10.30 3.11 1.98
CA ALA A 90 10.26 4.56 1.97
C ALA A 90 8.97 5.08 2.60
N VAL A 91 9.09 6.07 3.48
CA VAL A 91 7.95 6.76 4.09
C VAL A 91 7.84 8.15 3.50
N TRP A 92 6.67 8.46 2.93
CA TRP A 92 6.32 9.73 2.34
C TRP A 92 5.39 10.51 3.25
N LEU A 93 5.52 11.84 3.26
CA LEU A 93 4.61 12.75 3.97
C LEU A 93 3.76 13.52 2.96
N ALA A 94 2.45 13.44 3.10
CA ALA A 94 1.53 14.23 2.29
C ALA A 94 1.62 15.72 2.69
N LEU A 95 2.13 16.55 1.78
CA LEU A 95 2.29 17.99 2.02
C LEU A 95 1.01 18.80 1.84
N ARG A 96 0.02 18.22 1.18
CA ARG A 96 -1.29 18.81 0.84
C ARG A 96 -2.39 17.75 0.90
N ASN A 97 -3.64 18.20 0.93
CA ASN A 97 -4.78 17.33 0.68
C ASN A 97 -4.76 16.90 -0.79
N VAL A 98 -5.16 15.65 -1.06
CA VAL A 98 -5.32 15.15 -2.42
C VAL A 98 -6.80 14.85 -2.62
N GLU A 99 -7.42 15.60 -3.53
CA GLU A 99 -8.81 15.36 -3.90
C GLU A 99 -8.92 14.11 -4.80
N PRO A 100 -9.95 13.28 -4.65
CA PRO A 100 -10.22 12.17 -5.54
C PRO A 100 -10.29 12.62 -7.01
N SER A 101 -9.71 11.84 -7.92
CA SER A 101 -9.90 12.08 -9.35
C SER A 101 -11.29 11.66 -9.81
N VAL A 102 -11.92 12.49 -10.64
CA VAL A 102 -13.14 12.14 -11.39
C VAL A 102 -12.80 11.14 -12.50
N ASN A 103 -13.66 10.15 -12.76
CA ASN A 103 -13.45 9.10 -13.77
C ASN A 103 -12.19 8.27 -13.49
N SER A 104 -11.98 7.95 -12.22
CA SER A 104 -10.79 7.22 -11.78
C SER A 104 -10.82 5.77 -12.25
N PRO A 105 -9.68 5.15 -12.61
CA PRO A 105 -9.64 3.72 -12.89
C PRO A 105 -9.97 2.87 -11.65
N TRP A 106 -10.24 3.45 -10.49
CA TRP A 106 -10.56 2.72 -9.25
C TRP A 106 -12.03 2.80 -8.84
N GLU A 107 -12.90 3.37 -9.68
CA GLU A 107 -14.32 3.61 -9.35
C GLU A 107 -15.09 2.33 -8.99
N HIS A 108 -14.85 1.24 -9.73
CA HIS A 108 -15.52 -0.05 -9.49
C HIS A 108 -14.80 -0.95 -8.48
N CYS A 109 -13.63 -0.55 -8.00
CA CYS A 109 -12.94 -1.30 -6.96
C CYS A 109 -13.63 -1.00 -5.62
N ILE A 110 -13.84 -2.01 -4.79
CA ILE A 110 -14.41 -1.85 -3.45
C ILE A 110 -13.29 -1.44 -2.50
#